data_AF-A0A551ZC21-F1
#
_entry.id   AF-A0A551ZC21-F1
#
_cell.length_a   1.000
_cell.length_b   1.000
_cell.length_c   1.000
_cell.angle_alpha   90.00
_cell.angle_beta   90.00
_cell.angle_gamma   90.00
#
_symmetry.space_group_name_H-M   'P 1'
#
loop_
_entity.id
_entity.type
_entity.pdbx_description
1 polymer ?
#
loop_
_entity_poly.entity_id
_entity_poly.type
_entity_poly.pdbx_seq_one_letter_code
_entity_poly.pdbx_strand_id
1 'polypeptide(L)'
;MDDIVLRCAKRCLKSPANKKFIDKTVHNTNSFEYEAFRKMLMMVIGLATLEKIEEQLETTGKISALKGYLVNLKRSRNQAAHTHTKGTLTTYDAPSKTKYNFDRIYALLTELDAELQRHNC
;
A
#
# COMPACT_ATOMS: atom_id res chain seq x y z
N MET A 1 -26.87 -8.33 5.56
CA MET A 1 -26.12 -7.23 4.92
C MET A 1 -24.72 -7.69 4.58
N ASP A 2 -24.06 -8.31 5.56
CA ASP A 2 -22.73 -8.94 5.51
C ASP A 2 -22.50 -9.83 4.30
N ASP A 3 -23.40 -10.78 4.06
CA ASP A 3 -23.39 -11.66 2.91
C ASP A 3 -23.28 -10.93 1.55
N ILE A 4 -23.91 -9.76 1.42
CA ILE A 4 -23.83 -8.96 0.19
C ILE A 4 -22.41 -8.40 0.05
N VAL A 5 -21.82 -7.89 1.13
CA VAL A 5 -20.44 -7.39 1.16
C VAL A 5 -19.46 -8.51 0.85
N LEU A 6 -19.59 -9.67 1.50
CA LEU A 6 -18.69 -10.82 1.31
C LEU A 6 -18.75 -11.37 -0.12
N ARG A 7 -19.96 -11.50 -0.69
CA ARG A 7 -20.11 -11.88 -2.11
C ARG A 7 -19.51 -10.84 -3.05
N CYS A 8 -19.70 -9.55 -2.76
CA CYS A 8 -19.10 -8.47 -3.54
C CYS A 8 -17.57 -8.54 -3.49
N ALA A 9 -16.99 -8.68 -2.30
CA ALA A 9 -15.55 -8.82 -2.09
C ALA A 9 -14.98 -10.04 -2.82
N LYS A 10 -15.65 -11.19 -2.78
CA LYS A 10 -15.22 -12.41 -3.49
C LYS A 10 -15.18 -12.21 -5.01
N ARG A 11 -16.13 -11.45 -5.56
CA ARG A 11 -16.24 -11.18 -7.00
C ARG A 11 -15.28 -10.09 -7.47
N CYS A 12 -15.10 -9.03 -6.69
CA CYS A 12 -14.37 -7.83 -7.10
C CYS A 12 -12.88 -7.85 -6.74
N LEU A 13 -12.51 -8.47 -5.62
CA LEU A 13 -11.12 -8.50 -5.15
C LEU A 13 -10.38 -9.69 -5.73
N LYS A 14 -9.15 -9.47 -6.18
CA LYS A 14 -8.20 -10.49 -6.61
C LYS A 14 -7.31 -10.91 -5.45
N SER A 15 -6.83 -9.96 -4.64
CA SER A 15 -5.86 -10.24 -3.57
C SER A 15 -6.48 -11.05 -2.41
N PRO A 16 -5.88 -12.19 -2.03
CA PRO A 16 -6.31 -12.95 -0.86
C PRO A 16 -6.21 -12.16 0.45
N ALA A 17 -5.22 -11.26 0.55
CA ALA A 17 -5.04 -10.40 1.72
C ALA A 17 -6.21 -9.42 1.88
N ASN A 18 -6.65 -8.81 0.78
CA ASN A 18 -7.79 -7.88 0.79
C ASN A 18 -9.11 -8.60 1.10
N LYS A 19 -9.31 -9.82 0.57
CA LYS A 19 -10.45 -10.67 0.92
C LYS A 19 -10.50 -10.97 2.42
N LYS A 20 -9.36 -11.39 2.99
CA LYS A 20 -9.23 -11.68 4.43
C LYS A 20 -9.45 -10.44 5.29
N PHE A 21 -8.99 -9.28 4.82
CA PHE A 21 -9.23 -8.00 5.50
C PHE A 21 -10.71 -7.68 5.58
N ILE A 22 -11.44 -7.76 4.45
CA ILE A 22 -12.89 -7.52 4.42
C ILE A 22 -13.65 -8.53 5.26
N ASP A 23 -13.29 -9.82 5.18
CA ASP A 23 -13.89 -10.88 6.00
C ASP A 23 -13.82 -10.56 7.49
N LYS A 24 -12.63 -10.15 7.96
CA LYS A 24 -12.42 -9.70 9.34
C LYS A 24 -13.21 -8.44 9.68
N THR A 25 -13.25 -7.46 8.78
CA THR A 25 -14.01 -6.20 9.00
C THR A 25 -15.51 -6.47 9.14
N VAL A 26 -16.07 -7.33 8.28
CA VAL A 26 -17.48 -7.73 8.35
C VAL A 26 -17.76 -8.46 9.66
N HIS A 27 -16.94 -9.46 10.03
CA HIS A 27 -17.13 -10.22 11.26
C HIS A 27 -17.05 -9.35 12.54
N ASN A 28 -16.24 -8.30 12.53
CA ASN A 28 -16.12 -7.38 13.66
C ASN A 28 -17.24 -6.34 13.72
N THR A 29 -18.03 -6.18 12.66
CA THR A 29 -19.11 -5.19 12.58
C THR A 29 -20.41 -5.84 13.04
N ASN A 30 -20.82 -5.53 14.27
CA ASN A 30 -22.04 -6.09 14.86
C ASN A 30 -23.26 -5.15 14.76
N SER A 31 -23.15 -4.05 14.02
CA SER A 31 -24.22 -3.07 13.88
C SER A 31 -25.08 -3.35 12.64
N PHE A 32 -26.40 -3.39 12.83
CA PHE A 32 -27.39 -3.50 11.74
C PHE A 32 -27.73 -2.13 11.14
N GLU A 33 -26.73 -1.26 11.06
CA GLU A 33 -26.88 0.13 10.62
C GLU A 33 -26.48 0.29 9.15
N TYR A 34 -27.27 1.06 8.41
CA TYR A 34 -26.99 1.32 7.00
C TYR A 34 -25.63 2.00 6.77
N GLU A 35 -25.21 2.91 7.65
CA GLU A 35 -23.92 3.59 7.51
C GLU A 35 -22.73 2.63 7.70
N ALA A 36 -22.85 1.67 8.60
CA ALA A 36 -21.84 0.63 8.77
C ALA A 36 -21.76 -0.26 7.52
N PHE A 37 -22.92 -0.67 6.99
CA PHE A 37 -23.01 -1.41 5.74
C PHE A 37 -22.42 -0.63 4.54
N ARG A 38 -22.76 0.66 4.41
CA ARG A 38 -22.25 1.56 3.38
C ARG A 38 -20.72 1.68 3.45
N LYS A 39 -20.15 1.85 4.65
CA LYS A 39 -18.69 1.90 4.84
C LYS A 39 -18.02 0.61 4.37
N MET A 40 -18.58 -0.56 4.69
CA MET A 40 -18.05 -1.84 4.22
C MET A 40 -18.08 -1.95 2.69
N LEU A 41 -19.15 -1.49 2.04
CA LEU A 41 -19.22 -1.43 0.58
C LEU A 41 -18.17 -0.47 -0.01
N MET A 42 -18.01 0.72 0.56
CA MET A 42 -16.98 1.68 0.14
C MET A 42 -15.58 1.07 0.22
N MET A 43 -15.28 0.31 1.28
CA MET A 43 -13.99 -0.38 1.43
C MET A 43 -13.77 -1.41 0.31
N VAL A 44 -14.77 -2.24 0.00
CA VAL A 44 -14.65 -3.22 -1.09
C VAL A 44 -14.43 -2.53 -2.44
N ILE A 45 -15.18 -1.46 -2.72
CA ILE A 45 -15.06 -0.70 -3.97
C ILE A 45 -13.68 -0.06 -4.07
N GLY A 46 -13.23 0.64 -3.02
CA GLY A 46 -11.93 1.30 -2.99
C GLY A 46 -10.77 0.31 -3.15
N LEU A 47 -10.82 -0.84 -2.48
CA LEU A 47 -9.81 -1.89 -2.64
C LEU A 47 -9.79 -2.48 -4.05
N ALA A 48 -10.97 -2.72 -4.65
CA ALA A 48 -11.04 -3.24 -6.01
C ALA A 48 -10.50 -2.25 -7.05
N THR A 49 -10.72 -0.94 -6.84
CA THR A 49 -10.12 0.11 -7.67
C THR A 49 -8.61 0.17 -7.49
N LEU A 50 -8.13 0.16 -6.23
CA LEU A 50 -6.69 0.18 -5.94
C LEU A 50 -5.96 -1.02 -6.55
N GLU A 51 -6.53 -2.23 -6.47
CA GLU A 51 -5.93 -3.42 -7.09
C GLU A 51 -5.77 -3.26 -8.62
N LYS A 52 -6.73 -2.61 -9.30
CA LYS A 52 -6.61 -2.33 -10.75
C LYS A 52 -5.51 -1.31 -11.03
N ILE A 53 -5.39 -0.28 -10.21
CA ILE A 53 -4.34 0.74 -10.34
C ILE A 53 -2.96 0.10 -10.15
N GLU A 54 -2.81 -0.71 -9.10
CA GLU A 54 -1.57 -1.42 -8.83
C GLU A 54 -1.23 -2.42 -9.94
N GLU A 55 -2.22 -3.14 -10.47
CA GLU A 55 -2.04 -4.05 -11.62
C GLU A 55 -1.56 -3.29 -12.87
N GLN A 56 -2.15 -2.13 -13.16
CA GLN A 56 -1.73 -1.28 -14.28
C GLN A 56 -0.29 -0.78 -14.12
N LEU A 57 0.06 -0.27 -12.93
CA LEU A 57 1.42 0.21 -12.67
C LEU A 57 2.45 -0.93 -12.66
N GLU A 58 2.05 -2.12 -12.22
CA GLU A 58 2.92 -3.29 -12.19
C GLU A 58 3.24 -3.85 -13.57
N THR A 59 2.43 -3.56 -14.61
CA THR A 59 2.80 -3.89 -16.00
C THR A 59 4.15 -3.29 -16.41
N THR A 60 4.54 -2.20 -15.77
CA THR A 60 5.84 -1.51 -15.98
C THR A 60 6.81 -1.71 -14.80
N GLY A 61 6.48 -2.60 -13.85
CA GLY A 61 7.29 -2.92 -12.67
C GLY A 61 7.38 -1.81 -11.62
N LYS A 62 6.54 -0.77 -11.70
CA LYS A 62 6.63 0.42 -10.86
C LYS A 62 6.30 0.16 -9.40
N ILE A 63 5.29 -0.66 -9.12
CA ILE A 63 4.91 -1.01 -7.74
C ILE A 63 6.01 -1.87 -7.10
N SER A 64 6.55 -2.85 -7.82
CA SER A 64 7.71 -3.63 -7.38
C SER A 64 8.95 -2.76 -7.12
N ALA A 65 9.27 -1.82 -8.01
CA ALA A 65 10.36 -0.87 -7.82
C ALA A 65 10.16 -0.01 -6.56
N LEU A 66 8.95 0.55 -6.38
CA LEU A 66 8.60 1.35 -5.22
C LEU A 66 8.76 0.55 -3.92
N LYS A 67 8.23 -0.68 -3.87
CA LYS A 67 8.40 -1.59 -2.73
C LYS A 67 9.88 -1.84 -2.42
N GLY A 68 10.70 -2.08 -3.45
CA GLY A 68 12.14 -2.27 -3.31
C GLY A 68 12.84 -1.05 -2.70
N TYR A 69 12.54 0.16 -3.20
CA TYR A 69 13.13 1.40 -2.66
C TYR A 69 12.72 1.64 -1.21
N LEU A 70 11.45 1.41 -0.85
CA LEU A 70 10.96 1.59 0.52
C LEU A 70 11.60 0.60 1.51
N VAL A 71 11.81 -0.66 1.10
CA VAL A 71 12.51 -1.67 1.92
C VAL A 71 13.96 -1.24 2.18
N ASN A 72 14.66 -0.74 1.15
CA ASN A 72 16.03 -0.25 1.29
C ASN A 72 16.10 0.97 2.22
N LEU A 73 15.17 1.91 2.09
CA LEU A 73 15.11 3.09 2.95
C LEU A 73 14.85 2.71 4.41
N LYS A 74 13.93 1.77 4.66
CA LYS A 74 13.65 1.24 6.00
C LYS A 74 14.89 0.59 6.62
N ARG A 75 15.65 -0.19 5.83
CA ARG A 75 16.90 -0.83 6.29
C ARG A 75 17.94 0.21 6.70
N SER A 76 18.19 1.20 5.84
CA SER A 76 19.15 2.28 6.10
C SER A 76 18.77 3.07 7.35
N ARG A 77 17.49 3.45 7.49
CA ARG A 77 16.95 4.10 8.70
C ARG A 77 17.16 3.26 9.96
N ASN A 78 16.84 1.97 9.91
CA ASN A 78 16.98 1.08 11.07
C ASN A 78 18.45 0.92 11.47
N GLN A 79 19.37 0.81 10.50
CA GLN A 79 20.80 0.78 10.79
C GLN A 79 21.22 2.05 11.53
N ALA A 80 20.90 3.22 10.99
CA ALA A 80 21.23 4.51 11.61
C ALA A 80 20.67 4.68 13.03
N ALA A 81 19.44 4.20 13.29
CA ALA A 81 18.80 4.30 14.59
C ALA A 81 19.36 3.32 15.65
N HIS A 82 19.95 2.21 15.22
CA HIS A 82 20.44 1.16 16.11
C HIS A 82 21.98 1.16 16.29
N THR A 83 22.70 2.11 15.68
CA THR A 83 24.18 2.23 15.73
C THR A 83 24.73 3.11 16.85
N HIS A 84 23.99 3.34 17.95
CA HIS A 84 24.50 4.10 19.11
C HIS A 84 25.54 3.36 19.98
N THR A 85 26.00 2.17 19.56
CA THR A 85 27.04 1.39 20.25
C THR A 85 28.42 2.02 20.04
N LYS A 86 28.96 2.63 21.11
CA LYS A 86 30.32 3.18 21.20
C LYS A 86 31.37 2.21 20.63
N GLY A 87 32.17 2.66 19.65
CA GLY A 87 33.41 1.98 19.23
C GLY A 87 33.46 1.44 17.79
N THR A 88 32.37 1.53 17.02
CA THR A 88 32.37 1.09 15.61
C THR A 88 32.35 2.30 14.67
N LEU A 89 33.22 2.35 13.66
CA LEU A 89 33.22 3.38 12.61
C LEU A 89 31.84 3.41 11.93
N THR A 90 31.18 4.57 11.94
CA THR A 90 29.84 4.74 11.38
C THR A 90 29.88 4.63 9.86
N THR A 91 29.29 3.58 9.31
CA THR A 91 29.12 3.44 7.86
C THR A 91 27.69 3.87 7.50
N TYR A 92 27.51 5.15 7.18
CA TYR A 92 26.26 5.67 6.63
C TYR A 92 26.27 5.58 5.10
N ASP A 93 25.08 5.48 4.50
CA ASP A 93 24.94 5.68 3.07
C ASP A 93 25.43 7.10 2.71
N ALA A 94 26.20 7.21 1.63
CA ALA A 94 26.64 8.50 1.14
C ALA A 94 25.43 9.36 0.73
N PRO A 95 25.49 10.70 0.91
CA PRO A 95 24.39 11.60 0.52
C PRO A 95 23.93 11.44 -0.94
N SER A 96 24.85 11.10 -1.84
CA SER A 96 24.56 10.82 -3.25
C SER A 96 23.58 9.66 -3.45
N LYS A 97 23.71 8.59 -2.66
CA LYS A 97 22.82 7.43 -2.71
C LYS A 97 21.43 7.77 -2.17
N THR A 98 21.36 8.58 -1.12
CA THR A 98 20.09 9.09 -0.58
C THR A 98 19.37 9.95 -1.61
N LYS A 99 20.08 10.89 -2.26
CA LYS A 99 19.52 11.72 -3.34
C LYS A 99 19.02 10.89 -4.52
N TYR A 100 19.83 9.93 -4.97
CA TYR A 100 19.45 9.02 -6.05
C TYR A 100 18.16 8.22 -5.75
N ASN A 101 18.03 7.70 -4.53
CA ASN A 101 16.83 6.99 -4.11
C ASN A 101 15.63 7.94 -4.01
N PHE A 102 15.82 9.16 -3.50
CA PHE A 102 14.76 10.17 -3.40
C PHE A 102 14.17 10.50 -4.78
N ASP A 103 15.00 10.80 -5.77
CA ASP A 103 14.54 11.18 -7.11
C ASP A 103 13.67 10.08 -7.74
N ARG A 104 14.05 8.81 -7.53
CA ARG A 104 13.30 7.65 -8.05
C ARG A 104 12.00 7.37 -7.30
N ILE A 105 12.02 7.47 -5.97
CA ILE A 105 10.80 7.32 -5.16
C ILE A 105 9.83 8.44 -5.54
N TYR A 106 10.30 9.68 -5.65
CA TYR A 106 9.50 10.82 -6.03
C TYR A 106 8.83 10.60 -7.38
N ALA A 107 9.59 10.22 -8.41
CA ALA A 107 9.04 9.92 -9.73
C ALA A 107 7.94 8.84 -9.68
N LEU A 108 8.16 7.73 -8.96
CA LEU A 108 7.17 6.66 -8.82
C LEU A 108 5.90 7.11 -8.08
N LEU A 109 6.04 7.97 -7.06
CA LEU A 109 4.91 8.53 -6.32
C LEU A 109 4.10 9.50 -7.18
N THR A 110 4.77 10.35 -7.98
CA THR A 110 4.09 11.25 -8.93
C THR A 110 3.32 10.45 -9.99
N GLU A 111 3.86 9.34 -10.47
CA GLU A 111 3.15 8.48 -11.41
C GLU A 111 1.95 7.77 -10.78
N LEU A 112 2.08 7.31 -9.54
CA LEU A 112 0.95 6.75 -8.78
C LEU A 112 -0.16 7.79 -8.58
N ASP A 113 0.20 9.02 -8.21
CA ASP A 113 -0.73 10.14 -8.07
C ASP A 113 -1.44 10.46 -9.40
N ALA A 114 -0.71 10.46 -10.51
CA ALA A 114 -1.27 10.64 -11.84
C ALA A 114 -2.28 9.53 -12.20
N GLU A 115 -2.00 8.27 -11.86
CA GLU A 115 -2.98 7.18 -12.07
C GLU A 115 -4.21 7.32 -11.17
N LEU A 116 -4.03 7.74 -9.91
CA LEU A 116 -5.17 7.99 -9.01
C LEU A 116 -6.10 9.06 -9.59
N GLN A 117 -5.54 10.15 -10.11
CA GLN A 117 -6.31 11.21 -10.78
C GLN A 117 -7.05 10.70 -12.03
N ARG A 118 -6.46 9.80 -12.83
CA ARG A 118 -7.14 9.22 -14.00
C ARG A 118 -8.35 8.37 -13.64
N HIS A 119 -8.35 7.78 -12.46
CA HIS A 119 -9.49 7.01 -11.93
C HIS A 119 -10.49 7.87 -11.14
N ASN A 120 -10.39 9.20 -11.22
CA ASN A 120 -11.24 10.16 -10.50
C ASN A 120 -11.28 9.90 -8.99
N CYS A 121 -10.15 9.46 -8.42
CA CYS A 121 -9.98 9.27 -6.99
C CYS A 121 -9.61 10.59 -6.29
#